data_AF-A0A7S9L3P4-F1
#
_entry.id   AF-A0A7S9L3P4-F1
#
_cell.length_a   1.000
_cell.length_b   1.000
_cell.length_c   1.000
_cell.angle_alpha   90.00
_cell.angle_beta   90.00
_cell.angle_gamma   90.00
#
_symmetry.space_group_name_H-M   'P 1'
#
loop_
_entity.id
_entity.type
_entity.pdbx_description
1 polymer ?
#
loop_
_entity_poly.entity_id
_entity_poly.type
_entity_poly.pdbx_seq_one_letter_code
_entity_poly.pdbx_strand_id
1 'polypeptide(L)' 'MITGASKGIGASIAKYYAAEGEKVVVNYASSKEGADKVVAENESRGDIAIALQGDVSKSAEVVELFLTTTCQ' A
#
# COMPACT_ATOMS: atom_id res chain seq x y z
N MET A 1 1.46 6.13 -3.05
CA MET A 1 0.48 5.01 -2.94
C MET A 1 0.60 4.10 -4.15
N ILE A 2 0.51 2.78 -3.96
CA ILE A 2 0.46 1.79 -5.04
C ILE A 2 -0.81 0.96 -4.90
N THR A 3 -1.61 0.87 -5.97
CA THR A 3 -2.84 0.07 -6.03
C THR A 3 -2.55 -1.40 -6.33
N GLY A 4 -3.28 -2.32 -5.70
CA GLY A 4 -3.04 -3.76 -5.88
C GLY A 4 -1.67 -4.21 -5.38
N ALA A 5 -1.15 -3.54 -4.36
CA ALA A 5 0.20 -3.73 -3.84
C ALA A 5 0.32 -4.90 -2.84
N SER A 6 -0.75 -5.66 -2.61
CA SER A 6 -0.73 -6.82 -1.72
C SER A 6 0.04 -8.03 -2.27
N LYS A 7 0.42 -8.02 -3.56
CA LYS A 7 1.16 -9.12 -4.22
C LYS A 7 1.78 -8.69 -5.55
N GLY A 8 2.61 -9.57 -6.12
CA GLY A 8 3.13 -9.44 -7.49
C GLY A 8 3.90 -8.14 -7.72
N ILE A 9 3.69 -7.54 -8.89
CA ILE A 9 4.41 -6.33 -9.32
C ILE A 9 4.16 -5.15 -8.36
N GLY A 10 2.91 -4.95 -7.93
CA GLY A 10 2.57 -3.87 -7.01
C GLY A 10 3.32 -3.96 -5.68
N ALA A 11 3.47 -5.18 -5.15
CA ALA A 11 4.27 -5.41 -3.94
C ALA A 11 5.76 -5.10 -4.16
N SER A 12 6.33 -5.52 -5.29
CA SER A 12 7.73 -5.23 -5.62
C SER A 12 7.99 -3.73 -5.78
N ILE A 13 7.08 -3.00 -6.42
CA ILE A 13 7.18 -1.54 -6.58
C ILE A 13 7.07 -0.86 -5.20
N ALA A 14 6.13 -1.30 -4.36
CA ALA A 14 5.98 -0.75 -3.01
C ALA A 14 7.24 -0.95 -2.16
N LYS A 15 7.85 -2.13 -2.22
CA LYS A 15 9.11 -2.45 -1.52
C LYS A 15 10.28 -1.62 -2.06
N TYR A 16 10.36 -1.44 -3.39
CA TYR A 16 11.40 -0.64 -4.02
C TYR A 16 11.37 0.81 -3.53
N TYR A 17 10.23 1.49 -3.62
CA TYR A 17 10.15 2.88 -3.16
C TYR A 17 10.32 3.02 -1.64
N ALA A 18 9.83 2.07 -0.85
CA ALA A 18 10.05 2.07 0.59
C ALA A 18 11.56 2.02 0.93
N ALA A 19 12.33 1.19 0.21
CA ALA A 19 13.78 1.08 0.40
C ALA A 19 14.55 2.35 -0.06
N GLU A 20 13.97 3.17 -0.93
CA GLU A 20 14.51 4.48 -1.29
C GLU A 20 14.18 5.56 -0.24
N GLY A 21 13.49 5.20 0.86
CA GLY A 21 13.14 6.09 1.96
C GLY A 21 11.78 6.79 1.81
N GLU A 22 10.99 6.42 0.81
CA GLU A 22 9.65 6.98 0.61
C GLU A 22 8.63 6.37 1.59
N LYS A 23 7.62 7.18 1.96
CA LYS A 23 6.45 6.66 2.69
C LYS A 23 5.50 5.99 1.70
N VAL A 24 5.23 4.71 1.92
CA VAL A 24 4.47 3.91 0.95
C VAL A 24 3.13 3.44 1.50
N VAL A 25 2.06 3.76 0.77
CA VAL A 25 0.74 3.17 0.98
C VAL A 25 0.56 1.95 0.09
N VAL A 26 0.33 0.80 0.72
CA VAL A 26 0.07 -0.51 0.12
C VAL A 26 -1.45 -0.72 0.03
N ASN A 27 -2.05 -0.43 -1.12
CA ASN A 27 -3.49 -0.64 -1.30
C ASN A 27 -3.84 -2.10 -1.66
N TYR A 28 -4.95 -2.58 -1.11
CA TYR A 28 -5.54 -3.88 -1.43
C TYR A 28 -7.07 -3.81 -1.51
N ALA A 29 -7.67 -4.60 -2.41
CA ALA A 29 -9.13 -4.73 -2.48
C ALA A 29 -9.65 -5.79 -1.49
N SER A 30 -9.08 -7.01 -1.55
CA SER A 30 -9.56 -8.16 -0.75
C SER A 30 -8.47 -8.90 0.03
N SER A 31 -7.19 -8.69 -0.29
CA SER A 31 -6.08 -9.46 0.30
C SER A 31 -5.37 -8.67 1.39
N LYS A 32 -6.03 -8.55 2.55
CA LYS A 32 -5.45 -7.91 3.74
C LYS A 32 -4.14 -8.59 4.16
N GLU A 33 -4.14 -9.92 4.23
CA GLU A 33 -2.96 -10.69 4.62
C GLU A 33 -1.75 -10.41 3.72
N GLY A 34 -1.97 -10.26 2.41
CA GLY A 34 -0.90 -9.91 1.47
C GLY A 34 -0.35 -8.50 1.70
N ALA A 35 -1.22 -7.54 1.97
CA ALA A 35 -0.81 -6.17 2.29
C ALA A 35 -0.06 -6.10 3.62
N ASP A 36 -0.56 -6.78 4.66
CA ASP A 36 0.08 -6.85 5.99
C ASP A 36 1.49 -7.45 5.89
N LYS A 37 1.69 -8.48 5.05
CA LYS A 37 3.03 -9.05 4.79
C LYS A 37 3.97 -8.02 4.16
N VAL A 38 3.51 -7.28 3.15
CA VAL A 38 4.34 -6.24 2.49
C VAL A 38 4.70 -5.13 3.47
N VAL A 39 3.77 -4.70 4.31
CA VAL A 39 4.02 -3.71 5.37
C VAL A 39 5.04 -4.23 6.37
N ALA A 40 4.84 -5.44 6.92
CA ALA A 40 5.76 -6.03 7.89
C ALA A 40 7.18 -6.20 7.33
N GLU A 41 7.31 -6.59 6.05
CA GLU A 41 8.60 -6.66 5.38
C GLU A 41 9.29 -5.29 5.27
N ASN A 42 8.54 -4.21 5.00
CA ASN A 42 9.08 -2.85 4.95
C ASN A 42 9.46 -2.34 6.35
N GLU A 43 8.59 -2.51 7.34
CA GLU A 43 8.84 -2.13 8.73
C GLU A 43 10.08 -2.84 9.30
N SER A 44 10.30 -4.11 8.94
CA SER A 44 11.49 -4.86 9.35
C SER A 44 12.83 -4.27 8.85
N ARG A 45 12.78 -3.45 7.79
CA ARG A 45 13.93 -2.70 7.26
C ARG A 45 14.04 -1.28 7.83
N GLY A 46 13.07 -0.86 8.64
CA GLY A 46 12.95 0.50 9.15
C GLY A 46 12.23 1.46 8.20
N ASP A 47 11.65 0.97 7.10
CA ASP A 47 10.93 1.79 6.14
C ASP A 47 9.49 2.06 6.61
N ILE A 48 8.90 3.19 6.17
CA ILE A 48 7.53 3.56 6.54
C ILE A 48 6.56 3.03 5.47
N ALA A 49 5.74 2.05 5.85
CA ALA A 49 4.67 1.54 5.00
C ALA A 49 3.37 1.35 5.78
N ILE A 50 2.23 1.56 5.11
CA ILE A 50 0.90 1.37 5.68
C ILE A 50 -0.01 0.63 4.71
N ALA A 51 -0.89 -0.24 5.24
CA ALA A 51 -1.87 -0.95 4.44
C ALA A 51 -3.20 -0.19 4.41
N LEU A 52 -3.77 0.00 3.23
CA LEU A 52 -5.05 0.70 3.06
C LEU A 52 -6.00 -0.10 2.17
N GLN A 53 -7.17 -0.46 2.72
CA GLN A 53 -8.19 -1.17 1.93
C GLN A 53 -8.89 -0.20 0.97
N GLY A 54 -9.14 -0.66 -0.25
CA GLY A 54 -10.06 0.00 -1.18
C GLY A 54 -10.05 -0.67 -2.55
N ASP A 55 -11.23 -0.77 -3.14
CA ASP A 55 -11.47 -1.33 -4.46
C ASP A 55 -11.48 -0.22 -5.52
N VAL A 56 -10.41 -0.20 -6.32
CA VAL A 56 -10.22 0.80 -7.38
C VAL A 56 -11.24 0.71 -8.53
N SER A 57 -12.06 -0.35 -8.58
CA SER A 57 -13.18 -0.44 -9.53
C SER A 57 -14.39 0.41 -9.11
N LYS A 58 -14.43 0.88 -7.86
CA LYS A 58 -15.51 1.70 -7.32
C LYS A 58 -15.04 3.15 -7.14
N SER A 59 -15.59 4.05 -7.94
CA SER A 59 -15.17 5.46 -7.94
C SER A 59 -15.23 6.14 -6.57
N ALA A 60 -16.22 5.79 -5.73
CA ALA A 60 -16.33 6.33 -4.38
C ALA A 60 -15.15 5.92 -3.49
N GLU A 61 -14.75 4.65 -3.53
CA GLU A 61 -13.61 4.15 -2.75
C GLU A 61 -12.28 4.74 -3.25
N VAL A 62 -12.16 5.01 -4.56
CA VAL A 62 -10.99 5.72 -5.10
C VAL A 62 -10.84 7.10 -4.47
N VAL A 63 -11.93 7.87 -4.35
CA VAL A 63 -11.90 9.19 -3.71
C VAL A 63 -11.45 9.07 -2.24
N GLU A 64 -12.00 8.10 -1.51
CA GLU A 64 -11.60 7.84 -0.11
C GLU A 64 -10.13 7.44 0.03
N LEU A 65 -9.59 6.64 -0.90
CA LEU A 65 -8.18 6.26 -0.92
C LEU A 65 -7.26 7.47 -1.03
N PHE A 66 -7.58 8.43 -1.91
CA PHE A 66 -6.80 9.66 -2.07
C PHE A 66 -6.88 10.55 -0.84
N LEU A 67 -8.09 10.77 -0.29
CA LEU A 67 -8.31 11.59 0.91
C LEU A 67 -7.60 11.02 2.13
N THR A 68 -7.65 9.70 2.31
CA THR A 68 -6.98 9.03 3.43
C THR A 68 -5.46 9.11 3.30
N THR A 69 -4.93 8.90 2.08
CA THR A 69 -3.48 8.95 1.82
C THR A 69 -2.87 10.33 2.05
N THR A 70 -3.60 11.42 1.79
CA THR A 70 -3.08 12.79 1.98
C THR A 70 -3.04 13.23 3.45
N CYS A 71 -3.71 12.49 4.34
CA CYS A 71 -3.78 12.77 5.77
C CYS A 71 -2.77 11.97 6.61
N GLN A 72 -1.96 11.09 6.01
CA GLN A 72 -0.98 10.23 6.70
C GLN A 72 0.48 10.58 6.35
#